data_AF-A0A0D0DPZ7-F1
#
_entry.id   AF-A0A0D0DPZ7-F1
#
_cell.length_a   1.000
_cell.length_b   1.000
_cell.length_c   1.000
_cell.angle_alpha   90.00
_cell.angle_beta   90.00
_cell.angle_gamma   90.00
#
_symmetry.space_group_name_H-M   'P 1'
#
loop_
_entity.id
_entity.type
_entity.pdbx_description
1 polymer ?
#
loop_
_entity_poly.entity_id
_entity_poly.type
_entity_poly.pdbx_seq_one_letter_code
_entity_poly.pdbx_strand_id
1 'polypeptide(L)'
;HHPTSAMPRTLHLSQPREPKCSHQLLTPLFVLPVCTRLLLWSPIKPRSTSDAKATLSQNNIQRIYDVISHAWAISTRETYGSGLLTFHIFCDGKGIPEAEHAPANPTIIAVFISMLAGSYSGSAVTNY
;
A
#
# COMPACT_ATOMS: atom_id res chain seq x y z
N HIS A 1 3.95 -31.69 -46.67
CA HIS A 1 3.02 -30.61 -46.28
C HIS A 1 1.81 -31.20 -45.56
N HIS A 2 1.81 -31.16 -44.22
CA HIS A 2 0.70 -30.84 -43.31
C HIS A 2 1.15 -31.16 -41.87
N PRO A 3 1.09 -30.21 -40.91
CA PRO A 3 1.65 -30.40 -39.57
C PRO A 3 0.62 -31.00 -38.59
N THR A 4 1.09 -31.93 -37.76
CA THR A 4 0.37 -32.52 -36.63
C THR A 4 0.20 -31.47 -35.53
N SER A 5 -1.04 -31.06 -35.25
CA SER A 5 -1.40 -30.14 -34.17
C SER A 5 -1.31 -30.84 -32.82
N ALA A 6 -0.36 -30.43 -31.99
CA ALA A 6 -0.28 -30.81 -30.58
C ALA A 6 -1.13 -29.84 -29.74
N MET A 7 -2.14 -30.37 -29.04
CA MET A 7 -2.96 -29.62 -28.09
C MET A 7 -2.16 -29.35 -26.79
N PRO A 8 -2.24 -28.15 -26.18
CA PRO A 8 -1.59 -27.90 -24.90
C PRO A 8 -2.36 -28.55 -23.75
N ARG A 9 -1.64 -29.26 -22.86
CA ARG A 9 -2.13 -29.72 -21.56
C ARG A 9 -2.58 -28.51 -20.73
N THR A 10 -3.86 -28.50 -20.34
CA THR A 10 -4.40 -27.57 -19.35
C THR A 10 -3.73 -27.83 -18.00
N LEU A 11 -2.91 -26.90 -17.52
CA LEU A 11 -2.44 -26.89 -16.14
C LEU A 11 -3.62 -26.47 -15.26
N HIS A 12 -4.20 -27.45 -14.57
CA HIS A 12 -5.25 -27.22 -13.58
C HIS A 12 -4.64 -26.45 -12.40
N LEU A 13 -4.81 -25.14 -12.37
CA LEU A 13 -4.39 -24.29 -11.27
C LEU A 13 -5.22 -24.67 -10.04
N SER A 14 -4.63 -25.44 -9.13
CA SER A 14 -5.23 -25.78 -7.84
C SER A 14 -5.52 -24.49 -7.07
N GLN A 15 -6.80 -24.32 -6.75
CA GLN A 15 -7.39 -23.20 -6.02
C GLN A 15 -6.61 -22.92 -4.72
N PRO A 16 -6.22 -21.66 -4.42
CA PRO A 16 -5.55 -21.35 -3.16
C PRO A 16 -6.49 -21.66 -1.99
N ARG A 17 -5.98 -22.38 -0.99
CA ARG A 17 -6.68 -22.61 0.27
C ARG A 17 -6.89 -21.26 0.95
N GLU A 18 -8.14 -20.87 1.14
CA GLU A 18 -8.55 -19.69 1.92
C GLU A 18 -7.82 -19.69 3.27
N PRO A 19 -6.92 -18.73 3.53
CA PRO A 19 -6.38 -18.54 4.86
C PRO A 19 -7.53 -18.04 5.75
N LYS A 20 -7.73 -18.74 6.87
CA LYS A 20 -8.79 -18.48 7.85
C LYS A 20 -8.67 -17.02 8.33
N CYS A 21 -9.56 -16.19 7.82
CA CYS A 21 -9.61 -14.75 8.03
C CYS A 21 -10.02 -14.46 9.49
N SER A 22 -9.04 -14.40 10.39
CA SER A 22 -9.19 -13.79 11.72
C SER A 22 -8.91 -12.29 11.63
N HIS A 23 -9.48 -11.59 10.63
CA HIS A 23 -9.32 -10.14 10.48
C HIS A 23 -10.49 -9.41 11.17
N GLN A 24 -10.41 -9.22 12.48
CA GLN A 24 -11.30 -8.30 13.21
C GLN A 24 -10.70 -6.90 13.43
N LEU A 25 -9.66 -6.53 12.70
CA LEU A 25 -9.11 -5.16 12.74
C LEU A 25 -8.79 -4.66 11.34
N LEU A 26 -9.70 -4.87 10.37
CA LEU A 26 -9.69 -4.06 9.16
C LEU A 26 -10.09 -2.64 9.58
N THR A 27 -9.07 -1.81 9.78
CA THR A 27 -9.13 -0.37 10.05
C THR A 27 -10.12 0.33 9.10
N PRO A 28 -10.67 1.51 9.46
CA PRO A 28 -11.79 2.17 8.77
C PRO A 28 -11.52 2.59 7.31
N LEU A 29 -10.33 2.30 6.78
CA LEU A 29 -9.86 2.72 5.46
C LEU A 29 -10.62 2.05 4.31
N PHE A 30 -11.11 0.81 4.49
CA PHE A 30 -11.81 0.07 3.43
C PHE A 30 -13.15 0.70 3.01
N VAL A 31 -13.84 1.40 3.93
CA VAL A 31 -15.20 1.92 3.72
C VAL A 31 -15.20 3.31 3.07
N LEU A 32 -14.04 3.99 3.03
CA LEU A 32 -13.92 5.36 2.53
C LEU A 32 -13.58 5.41 1.03
N PRO A 33 -14.04 6.45 0.29
CA PRO A 33 -13.59 6.70 -1.08
C PRO A 33 -12.07 6.76 -1.17
N VAL A 34 -11.48 6.15 -2.20
CA VAL A 34 -10.02 6.00 -2.35
C VAL A 34 -9.27 7.34 -2.20
N CYS A 35 -9.80 8.40 -2.80
CA CYS A 35 -9.23 9.75 -2.73
C CYS A 35 -9.20 10.37 -1.32
N THR A 36 -10.06 9.90 -0.41
CA THR A 36 -10.14 10.38 0.99
C THR A 36 -9.29 9.55 1.95
N ARG A 37 -8.91 8.32 1.55
CA ARG A 37 -8.08 7.41 2.37
C ARG A 37 -6.75 8.05 2.73
N LEU A 38 -6.13 8.72 1.77
CA LEU A 38 -4.85 9.40 1.98
C LEU A 38 -4.96 10.58 2.97
N LEU A 39 -6.12 11.25 3.03
CA LEU A 39 -6.34 12.40 3.91
C LEU A 39 -6.55 11.99 5.37
N LEU A 40 -7.18 10.84 5.58
CA LEU A 40 -7.57 10.36 6.91
C LEU A 40 -6.56 9.39 7.52
N TRP A 41 -5.60 8.91 6.73
CA TRP A 41 -4.61 7.97 7.21
C TRP A 41 -3.56 8.63 8.10
N SER A 42 -3.27 8.00 9.23
CA SER A 42 -2.20 8.39 10.14
C SER A 42 -1.50 7.12 10.66
N PRO A 43 -0.16 7.11 10.77
CA PRO A 43 0.55 5.97 11.33
C PRO A 43 0.31 5.85 12.85
N ILE A 44 0.30 4.62 13.37
CA ILE A 44 0.21 4.36 14.82
C ILE A 44 1.37 5.01 15.57
N LYS A 45 2.57 4.91 14.99
CA LYS A 45 3.78 5.54 15.53
C LYS A 45 4.07 6.79 14.71
N PRO A 46 3.85 8.00 15.24
CA PRO A 46 4.39 9.18 14.60
C PRO A 46 5.92 9.05 14.55
N ARG A 47 6.52 9.46 13.43
CA ARG A 47 7.98 9.49 13.31
C ARG A 47 8.52 10.41 14.41
N SER A 48 9.23 9.85 15.39
CA SER A 48 9.96 10.66 16.37
C SER A 48 10.99 11.49 15.62
N THR A 49 10.75 12.79 15.47
CA THR A 49 11.73 13.75 14.95
C THR A 49 12.72 14.08 16.06
N SER A 50 13.49 13.07 16.51
CA SER A 50 14.45 13.25 17.60
C SER A 50 15.64 14.14 17.20
N ASP A 51 15.82 14.41 15.90
CA ASP A 51 16.99 15.13 15.37
C ASP A 51 16.69 16.57 14.93
N ALA A 52 15.44 17.04 15.01
CA ALA A 52 15.08 18.40 14.60
C ALA A 52 15.08 19.34 15.81
N LYS A 53 16.11 20.20 15.88
CA LYS A 53 16.26 21.34 16.81
C LYS A 53 15.12 22.38 16.75
N ALA A 54 14.09 22.15 15.93
CA ALA A 54 12.89 22.94 15.82
C ALA A 54 11.66 22.03 15.97
N THR A 55 11.10 21.99 17.17
CA THR A 55 9.79 21.36 17.43
C THR A 55 8.71 22.21 16.76
N LEU A 56 8.31 21.85 15.54
CA LEU A 56 7.11 22.43 14.93
C LEU A 56 5.90 22.06 15.80
N SER A 57 5.04 23.05 16.05
CA SER A 57 3.73 22.78 16.68
C SER A 57 2.95 21.75 15.87
N GLN A 58 2.22 20.87 16.55
CA GLN A 58 1.32 19.90 15.93
C GLN A 58 0.36 20.56 14.93
N ASN A 59 -0.12 21.78 15.20
CA ASN A 59 -0.97 22.54 14.29
C ASN A 59 -0.29 22.86 12.95
N ASN A 60 1.00 23.18 12.99
CA ASN A 60 1.77 23.44 11.76
C ASN A 60 2.02 22.15 10.99
N ILE A 61 2.29 21.04 11.68
CA ILE A 61 2.44 19.72 11.06
C ILE A 61 1.14 19.32 10.35
N GLN A 62 -0.01 19.45 11.02
CA GLN A 62 -1.31 19.15 10.42
C GLN A 62 -1.60 20.05 9.22
N ARG A 63 -1.37 21.37 9.34
CA ARG A 63 -1.54 22.31 8.22
C ARG A 63 -0.67 21.94 7.01
N ILE A 64 0.57 21.49 7.23
CA ILE A 64 1.46 21.03 6.15
C ILE A 64 0.84 19.81 5.46
N TYR A 65 0.39 18.81 6.22
CA TYR A 65 -0.27 17.64 5.64
C TYR A 65 -1.55 18.00 4.88
N ASP A 66 -2.39 18.86 5.44
CA ASP A 66 -3.62 19.31 4.80
C ASP A 66 -3.34 20.01 3.47
N VAL A 67 -2.43 20.99 3.46
CA VAL A 67 -2.09 21.75 2.26
C VAL A 67 -1.51 20.84 1.17
N ILE A 68 -0.54 19.98 1.51
CA ILE A 68 0.09 19.09 0.53
C ILE A 68 -0.94 18.11 -0.03
N SER A 69 -1.77 17.52 0.84
CA SER A 69 -2.72 16.49 0.41
C SER A 69 -3.86 17.07 -0.42
N HIS A 70 -4.32 18.29 -0.12
CA HIS A 70 -5.34 18.98 -0.93
C HIS A 70 -4.79 19.60 -2.21
N ALA A 71 -3.48 19.88 -2.28
CA ALA A 71 -2.84 20.37 -3.50
C ALA A 71 -2.76 19.32 -4.61
N TRP A 72 -2.88 18.02 -4.28
CA TRP A 72 -2.89 16.96 -5.27
C TRP A 72 -4.22 16.85 -6.02
N ALA A 73 -4.13 16.59 -7.32
CA ALA A 73 -5.27 16.21 -8.13
C ALA A 73 -5.98 14.98 -7.54
N ILE A 74 -7.30 14.86 -7.76
CA ILE A 74 -8.10 13.73 -7.24
C ILE A 74 -7.49 12.39 -7.69
N SER A 75 -7.12 12.26 -8.97
CA SER A 75 -6.49 11.05 -9.52
C SER A 75 -5.17 10.68 -8.84
N THR A 76 -4.36 11.67 -8.45
CA THR A 76 -3.13 11.46 -7.69
C THR A 76 -3.44 10.96 -6.28
N ARG A 77 -4.45 11.54 -5.62
CA ARG A 77 -4.91 11.06 -4.30
C ARG A 77 -5.47 9.64 -4.37
N GLU A 78 -6.18 9.29 -5.43
CA GLU A 78 -6.67 7.93 -5.65
C GLU A 78 -5.54 6.94 -5.88
N THR A 79 -4.52 7.34 -6.65
CA THR A 79 -3.34 6.51 -6.91
C THR A 79 -2.60 6.21 -5.61
N TYR A 80 -2.26 7.25 -4.83
CA TYR A 80 -1.60 7.07 -3.54
C TYR A 80 -2.48 6.39 -2.49
N GLY A 81 -3.78 6.69 -2.43
CA GLY A 81 -4.72 6.02 -1.53
C GLY A 81 -4.89 4.53 -1.85
N SER A 82 -4.88 4.15 -3.14
CA SER A 82 -4.88 2.75 -3.57
C SER A 82 -3.56 2.06 -3.23
N GLY A 83 -2.44 2.75 -3.46
CA GLY A 83 -1.13 2.21 -3.17
C GLY A 83 -0.91 1.95 -1.68
N LEU A 84 -1.34 2.90 -0.84
CA LEU A 84 -1.35 2.75 0.61
C LEU A 84 -2.16 1.51 1.03
N LEU A 85 -3.39 1.35 0.54
CA LEU A 85 -4.19 0.16 0.86
C LEU A 85 -3.51 -1.14 0.43
N THR A 86 -2.95 -1.16 -0.78
CA THR A 86 -2.27 -2.34 -1.33
C THR A 86 -1.06 -2.74 -0.47
N PHE A 87 -0.32 -1.75 0.04
CA PHE A 87 0.79 -1.97 0.97
C PHE A 87 0.32 -2.56 2.31
N HIS A 88 -0.78 -2.05 2.89
CA HIS A 88 -1.35 -2.61 4.13
C HIS A 88 -1.80 -4.07 3.95
N ILE A 89 -2.50 -4.38 2.85
CA ILE A 89 -2.89 -5.76 2.52
C ILE A 89 -1.65 -6.66 2.39
N PHE A 90 -0.58 -6.17 1.77
CA PHE A 90 0.68 -6.90 1.68
C PHE A 90 1.27 -7.19 3.06
N CYS A 91 1.33 -6.18 3.95
CA CYS A 91 1.88 -6.34 5.29
C CYS A 91 1.07 -7.32 6.14
N ASP A 92 -0.26 -7.21 6.11
CA ASP A 92 -1.19 -8.13 6.78
C ASP A 92 -0.97 -9.57 6.29
N GLY A 93 -0.86 -9.77 4.98
CA GLY A 93 -0.59 -11.07 4.37
C GLY A 93 0.78 -11.67 4.70
N LYS A 94 1.73 -10.83 5.14
CA LYS A 94 3.07 -11.25 5.63
C LYS A 94 3.14 -11.35 7.16
N GLY A 95 2.06 -11.03 7.88
CA GLY A 95 2.05 -11.01 9.35
C GLY A 95 2.92 -9.92 9.95
N ILE A 96 3.17 -8.83 9.22
CA ILE A 96 3.90 -7.66 9.72
C ILE A 96 2.97 -6.89 10.68
N PRO A 97 3.42 -6.53 11.89
CA PRO A 97 2.59 -5.75 12.81
C PRO A 97 2.25 -4.37 12.26
N GLU A 98 1.02 -3.88 12.48
CA GLU A 98 0.57 -2.54 12.01
C GLU A 98 1.50 -1.41 12.48
N ALA A 99 2.09 -1.56 13.66
CA ALA A 99 3.06 -0.62 14.23
C ALA A 99 4.40 -0.55 13.46
N GLU A 100 4.62 -1.46 12.49
CA GLU A 100 5.77 -1.50 11.58
C GLU A 100 5.38 -1.11 10.15
N HIS A 101 4.10 -0.82 9.87
CA HIS A 101 3.66 -0.35 8.55
C HIS A 101 4.17 1.06 8.26
N ALA A 102 4.38 1.86 9.32
CA ALA A 102 4.89 3.21 9.18
C ALA A 102 5.58 3.73 10.46
N PRO A 103 6.81 4.29 10.34
CA PRO A 103 7.67 4.23 9.16
C PRO A 103 8.12 2.79 8.89
N ALA A 104 7.90 2.31 7.65
CA ALA A 104 8.29 0.97 7.25
C ALA A 104 9.82 0.83 7.15
N ASN A 105 10.33 -0.35 7.47
CA ASN A 105 11.72 -0.70 7.17
C ASN A 105 11.93 -0.68 5.63
N PRO A 106 13.01 -0.06 5.10
CA PRO A 106 13.29 -0.03 3.66
C PRO A 106 13.27 -1.43 2.99
N THR A 107 13.64 -2.47 3.73
CA THR A 107 13.59 -3.86 3.27
C THR A 107 12.15 -4.32 2.98
N ILE A 108 11.19 -3.93 3.82
CA ILE A 108 9.76 -4.24 3.62
C ILE A 108 9.26 -3.57 2.34
N ILE A 109 9.64 -2.30 2.13
CA ILE A 109 9.30 -1.55 0.91
C ILE A 109 9.91 -2.21 -0.33
N ALA A 110 11.18 -2.63 -0.28
CA ALA A 110 11.84 -3.30 -1.40
C ALA A 110 11.18 -4.64 -1.76
N VAL A 111 10.82 -5.45 -0.76
CA VAL A 111 10.08 -6.70 -0.98
C VAL A 111 8.72 -6.42 -1.61
N PHE A 112 8.00 -5.41 -1.10
CA PHE A 112 6.72 -5.00 -1.65
C PHE A 112 6.84 -4.58 -3.13
N ILE A 113 7.77 -3.69 -3.46
CA ILE A 113 8.03 -3.25 -4.84
C ILE A 113 8.38 -4.43 -5.75
N SER A 114 9.20 -5.38 -5.26
CA SER A 114 9.57 -6.57 -6.02
C SER A 114 8.37 -7.46 -6.37
N MET A 115 7.33 -7.49 -5.52
CA MET A 115 6.10 -8.24 -5.80
C MET A 115 5.21 -7.56 -6.83
N LEU A 116 5.25 -6.24 -6.94
CA LEU A 116 4.50 -5.50 -7.96
C LEU A 116 5.12 -5.67 -9.35
N ALA A 117 6.43 -5.98 -9.41
CA ALA A 117 7.14 -6.20 -10.66
C ALA A 117 6.49 -7.35 -11.46
N GLY A 118 6.15 -7.07 -12.72
CA GLY A 118 5.48 -8.02 -13.62
C GLY A 118 3.95 -8.04 -13.54
N SER A 119 3.35 -7.46 -12.50
CA SER A 119 1.89 -7.33 -12.37
C SER A 119 1.40 -5.88 -12.57
N TYR A 120 2.27 -4.89 -12.39
CA TYR A 120 1.98 -3.46 -12.56
C TYR A 120 2.86 -2.85 -13.64
N SER A 121 2.38 -1.75 -14.27
CA SER A 121 3.22 -0.96 -15.18
C SER A 121 4.38 -0.32 -14.41
N GLY A 122 5.52 -0.10 -15.07
CA GLY A 122 6.65 0.60 -14.46
C GLY A 122 6.26 1.97 -13.91
N SER A 123 5.37 2.70 -14.60
CA SER A 123 4.83 3.98 -14.13
C SER A 123 4.01 3.86 -12.84
N ALA A 124 3.32 2.75 -12.62
CA ALA A 124 2.58 2.50 -11.39
C ALA A 124 3.54 2.12 -10.24
N VAL A 125 4.58 1.33 -10.53
CA VAL A 125 5.61 0.97 -9.55
C VAL A 125 6.37 2.19 -9.04
N THR A 126 6.65 3.18 -9.90
CA THR A 126 7.33 4.43 -9.50
C THR A 126 6.57 5.27 -8.47
N ASN A 127 5.26 5.06 -8.29
CA ASN A 127 4.44 5.82 -7.34
C ASN A 127 4.50 5.29 -5.89
N TYR A 128 5.27 4.22 -5.64
CA TYR A 128 5.44 3.59 -4.33
C TYR A 128 6.83 3.87 -3.75
#